data_AF-A0A0Q5X4W9-F1
#
_entry.id   AF-A0A0Q5X4W9-F1
#
_cell.length_a   1.000
_cell.length_b   1.000
_cell.length_c   1.000
_cell.angle_alpha   90.00
_cell.angle_beta   90.00
_cell.angle_gamma   90.00
#
_symmetry.space_group_name_H-M   'P 1'
#
loop_
_entity.id
_entity.type
_entity.pdbx_description
1 polymer ?
#
loop_
_entity_poly.entity_id
_entity_poly.type
_entity_poly.pdbx_seq_one_letter_code
_entity_poly.pdbx_strand_id
1 'polypeptide(L)' 'MHPNFRFSIFLQGRLALPAMILSSQALRRTLMIASDNNEARADYIYQHVEETGRCQIFAEDEMTGYVIEKILAS' A
#
# COMPACT_ATOMS: atom_id res chain seq x y z
N MET A 1 0.17 -13.26 15.42
CA MET A 1 -0.34 -13.07 14.05
C MET A 1 0.33 -11.82 13.48
N HIS A 2 1.03 -11.93 12.34
CA HIS A 2 1.53 -10.74 11.66
C HIS A 2 0.36 -10.02 10.98
N PRO A 3 0.31 -8.68 10.98
CA PRO A 3 -0.75 -7.95 10.30
C PRO A 3 -0.72 -8.29 8.80
N ASN A 4 -1.89 -8.58 8.27
CA ASN A 4 -2.11 -8.67 6.83
C ASN A 4 -2.57 -7.29 6.34
N PHE A 5 -2.20 -6.94 5.12
CA PHE A 5 -2.59 -5.68 4.50
C PHE A 5 -3.34 -5.96 3.22
N ARG A 6 -4.43 -5.22 2.99
CA ARG A 6 -5.07 -5.16 1.69
C ARG A 6 -4.38 -4.09 0.85
N PHE A 7 -3.93 -4.45 -0.33
CA PHE A 7 -3.31 -3.54 -1.30
C PHE A 7 -4.17 -3.50 -2.57
N SER A 8 -4.67 -2.32 -2.92
CA SER A 8 -5.52 -2.11 -4.10
C SER A 8 -4.87 -1.11 -5.04
N ILE A 9 -4.90 -1.40 -6.33
CA ILE A 9 -4.35 -0.53 -7.38
C ILE A 9 -5.52 0.04 -8.19
N PHE A 10 -5.54 1.35 -8.35
CA PHE A 10 -6.50 2.08 -9.14
C PHE A 10 -5.79 2.71 -10.34
N LEU A 11 -6.40 2.60 -11.52
CA LEU A 11 -6.01 3.32 -12.72
C LEU A 11 -7.19 4.17 -13.17
N GLN A 12 -7.01 5.49 -13.29
CA GLN A 12 -8.05 6.44 -13.65
C GLN A 12 -9.30 6.34 -12.75
N GLY A 13 -9.08 6.15 -11.44
CA GLY A 13 -10.14 6.00 -10.45
C GLY A 13 -10.88 4.66 -10.48
N ARG A 14 -10.51 3.73 -11.38
CA ARG A 14 -11.10 2.39 -11.46
C ARG A 14 -10.14 1.36 -10.86
N LEU A 15 -10.69 0.38 -10.15
CA LEU A 15 -9.89 -0.74 -9.65
C LEU A 15 -9.27 -1.48 -10.84
N ALA A 16 -7.95 -1.42 -10.94
CA ALA A 16 -7.19 -1.98 -12.06
C ALA A 16 -7.00 -3.48 -11.93
N LEU A 17 -6.78 -3.95 -10.69
CA LEU A 17 -6.53 -5.35 -10.35
C LEU A 17 -7.29 -5.72 -9.07
N PRO A 18 -7.68 -6.99 -8.89
CA PRO A 18 -8.20 -7.47 -7.62
C PRO A 18 -7.27 -7.13 -6.46
N ALA A 19 -7.85 -6.73 -5.33
CA ALA A 19 -7.07 -6.38 -4.15
C ALA A 19 -6.23 -7.58 -3.67
N MET A 20 -4.96 -7.33 -3.39
CA MET A 20 -4.02 -8.34 -2.92
C MET A 20 -3.93 -8.32 -1.40
N ILE A 21 -3.83 -9.50 -0.78
CA ILE A 21 -3.51 -9.61 0.63
C ILE A 21 -2.01 -9.84 0.77
N LEU A 22 -1.33 -8.90 1.42
CA LEU A 22 0.12 -8.89 1.57
C LEU A 22 0.49 -9.05 3.05
N SER A 23 1.55 -9.81 3.31
CA SER A 23 2.24 -9.78 4.61
C SER A 23 3.00 -8.46 4.77
N SER A 24 3.44 -8.11 5.98
CA SER A 24 4.31 -6.94 6.22
C SER A 24 5.52 -6.89 5.29
N GLN A 25 6.21 -8.04 5.10
CA GLN A 25 7.41 -8.10 4.24
C GLN A 25 7.05 -7.89 2.77
N ALA A 26 5.96 -8.50 2.30
CA ALA A 26 5.50 -8.34 0.92
C ALA A 26 5.08 -6.89 0.66
N LEU A 27 4.34 -6.28 1.60
CA LEU A 27 3.94 -4.88 1.52
C LEU A 27 5.16 -3.96 1.42
N ARG A 28 6.16 -4.12 2.29
CA ARG A 28 7.40 -3.31 2.21
C ARG A 28 8.07 -3.40 0.86
N ARG A 29 8.21 -4.61 0.28
CA ARG A 29 8.77 -4.78 -1.08
C ARG A 29 7.91 -4.09 -2.15
N THR A 30 6.59 -4.20 -2.06
CA THR A 30 5.67 -3.53 -2.98
C THR A 30 5.79 -2.01 -2.87
N LEU A 31 5.86 -1.46 -1.66
CA LEU A 31 6.01 -0.02 -1.41
C LEU A 31 7.36 0.50 -1.89
N MET A 32 8.43 -0.28 -1.76
CA MET A 32 9.73 0.05 -2.34
C MET A 32 9.64 0.23 -3.85
N ILE A 33 9.01 -0.73 -4.55
CA ILE A 33 8.83 -0.65 -6.01
C ILE A 33 7.93 0.55 -6.39
N ALA A 34 6.82 0.73 -5.68
CA ALA A 34 5.89 1.83 -5.93
C ALA A 34 6.44 3.23 -5.57
N SER A 35 7.55 3.28 -4.81
CA SER A 35 8.21 4.52 -4.40
C SER A 35 9.57 4.71 -5.09
N ASP A 36 9.77 4.13 -6.28
CA ASP A 36 11.02 4.22 -7.06
C ASP A 36 12.27 3.83 -6.25
N ASN A 37 12.14 2.80 -5.40
CA ASN A 37 13.15 2.30 -4.47
C ASN A 37 13.59 3.31 -3.38
N ASN A 38 12.77 4.33 -3.09
CA ASN A 38 12.98 5.21 -1.95
C ASN A 38 12.53 4.54 -0.64
N GLU A 39 13.50 4.03 0.12
CA GLU A 39 13.28 3.34 1.39
C GLU A 39 12.60 4.21 2.46
N ALA A 40 13.04 5.46 2.61
CA ALA A 40 12.45 6.38 3.59
C ALA A 40 10.97 6.64 3.31
N ARG A 41 10.59 6.77 2.03
CA ARG A 41 9.20 6.93 1.61
C ARG A 41 8.38 5.66 1.87
N ALA A 42 8.92 4.49 1.52
CA ALA A 42 8.24 3.22 1.74
C ALA A 42 8.01 2.93 3.23
N ASP A 43 9.00 3.20 4.08
CA ASP A 43 8.90 3.04 5.53
C ASP A 43 7.92 4.04 6.15
N TYR A 44 7.92 5.30 5.69
CA TYR A 44 6.94 6.30 6.13
C TYR A 44 5.50 5.86 5.84
N ILE A 45 5.23 5.39 4.61
CA ILE A 45 3.91 4.87 4.23
C ILE A 45 3.54 3.68 5.11
N TYR A 46 4.47 2.72 5.28
CA TYR A 46 4.23 1.53 6.08
C TYR A 46 3.87 1.88 7.53
N GLN A 47 4.64 2.76 8.17
CA GLN A 47 4.37 3.24 9.52
C GLN A 47 3.02 3.96 9.61
N HIS A 48 2.72 4.83 8.64
CA HIS A 48 1.44 5.53 8.59
C HIS A 48 0.25 4.57 8.52
N VAL A 49 0.32 3.51 7.70
CA VAL A 49 -0.72 2.48 7.62
C VAL A 49 -0.81 1.69 8.93
N GLU A 50 0.33 1.40 9.57
CA GLU A 50 0.35 0.67 10.83
C GLU A 50 -0.34 1.44 11.97
N GLU A 51 -0.18 2.76 12.00
CA GLU A 51 -0.73 3.68 13.00
C GLU A 51 -2.20 4.05 12.74
N THR A 52 -2.54 4.37 11.49
CA THR A 52 -3.86 4.90 11.11
C THR A 52 -4.81 3.83 10.56
N GLY A 53 -4.28 2.68 10.17
CA GLY A 53 -5.02 1.59 9.55
C GLY A 53 -5.22 1.73 8.04
N ARG A 54 -4.93 2.89 7.43
CA ARG A 54 -5.13 3.11 5.99
C ARG A 54 -4.26 4.22 5.42
N CYS A 55 -3.78 4.02 4.19
CA CYS A 55 -3.11 5.07 3.43
C CYS A 55 -3.59 5.04 1.97
N GLN A 56 -3.65 6.22 1.35
CA GLN A 56 -3.87 6.39 -0.08
C GLN A 56 -2.72 7.20 -0.67
N ILE A 57 -2.16 6.70 -1.76
CA ILE A 57 -1.02 7.30 -2.45
C ILE A 57 -1.40 7.45 -3.91
N PHE A 58 -1.00 8.55 -4.52
CA PHE A 58 -1.08 8.74 -5.95
C PHE A 58 0.33 8.80 -6.53
N ALA A 59 0.52 8.19 -7.69
CA ALA A 59 1.71 8.41 -8.50
C ALA A 59 1.71 9.86 -9.01
N GLU A 60 2.86 10.32 -9.51
CA GLU A 60 3.02 11.69 -10.02
C GLU A 60 2.11 11.98 -11.22
N ASP A 61 1.71 10.96 -11.96
CA ASP A 61 0.76 11.07 -13.07
C ASP A 61 -0.69 11.35 -12.61
N GLU A 62 -0.98 11.22 -11.31
CA GLU A 62 -2.31 11.26 -10.69
C GLU A 62 -3.32 10.23 -11.26
N MET A 63 -2.89 9.41 -12.21
CA MET A 63 -3.71 8.39 -12.87
C MET A 63 -3.61 7.06 -12.14
N THR A 64 -2.47 6.79 -11.51
CA THR A 64 -2.25 5.57 -10.72
C THR A 64 -2.40 5.86 -9.23
N GLY A 65 -3.37 5.20 -8.60
CA GLY A 65 -3.62 5.30 -7.16
C GLY A 65 -3.37 3.96 -6.46
N TYR A 66 -2.82 4.00 -5.25
CA TYR A 66 -2.66 2.86 -4.37
C TYR A 66 -3.43 3.08 -3.09
N VAL A 67 -4.22 2.09 -2.68
CA VAL A 67 -4.88 2.09 -1.36
C VAL A 67 -4.35 0.91 -0.57
N ILE A 68 -3.80 1.21 0.60
CA ILE A 68 -3.30 0.21 1.55
C ILE A 68 -4.15 0.26 2.82
N GLU A 69 -4.67 -0.88 3.25
CA GLU A 69 -5.47 -1.00 4.46
C GLU A 69 -4.90 -2.10 5.37
N LYS A 70 -4.79 -1.82 6.66
CA LYS A 70 -4.44 -2.81 7.67
C LYS A 70 -5.64 -3.70 7.95
N ILE A 71 -5.46 -5.01 7.89
CA ILE A 71 -6.48 -6.00 8.25
C ILE A 71 -6.24 -6.39 9.70
N LEU A 72 -7.13 -5.95 10.58
CA LEU A 72 -7.17 -6.42 11.96
C LEU A 72 -7.70 -7.86 11.93
N ALA A 73 -6.94 -8.79 12.52
CA ALA A 73 -7.45 -10.14 12.77
C ALA A 73 -8.60 -10.03 13.78
N SER A 74 -9.78 -10.49 13.40
CA SER A 74 -10.96 -10.61 14.26
C SER A 74 -10.75 -11.62 15.39
#